data_AF-A0A1V5E229-F1
#
_entry.id   AF-A0A1V5E229-F1
#
_cell.length_a   1.000
_cell.length_b   1.000
_cell.length_c   1.000
_cell.angle_alpha   90.00
_cell.angle_beta   90.00
_cell.angle_gamma   90.00
#
_symmetry.space_group_name_H-M   'P 1'
#
loop_
_entity.id
_entity.type
_entity.pdbx_description
1 polymer ?
#
loop_
_entity_poly.entity_id
_entity_poly.type
_entity_poly.pdbx_seq_one_letter_code
_entity_poly.pdbx_strand_id
1 'polypeptide(L)'
;MISGSVTRQGIYADKKDICELYIDKDCSHYLPHEHGKKKIININIGTKTYEAGVHETKEGVVWISSVLYERNQKKVKARLVDALAAIGLRKGDPVKIKLNNDGIFSVVR
;
A
#
# COMPACT_ATOMS: atom_id res chain seq x y z
N MET A 1 -5.00 -8.75 -11.65
CA MET A 1 -5.24 -7.40 -11.09
C MET A 1 -5.58 -7.60 -9.63
N ILE A 2 -5.00 -6.82 -8.74
CA ILE A 2 -5.32 -6.81 -7.31
C ILE A 2 -6.25 -5.63 -7.06
N SER A 3 -7.32 -5.84 -6.30
CA SER A 3 -8.30 -4.82 -5.94
C SER A 3 -8.29 -4.62 -4.43
N GLY A 4 -8.70 -3.42 -4.01
CA GLY A 4 -8.79 -3.10 -2.60
C GLY A 4 -9.39 -1.71 -2.38
N SER A 5 -9.24 -1.21 -1.16
CA SER A 5 -9.72 0.12 -0.78
C SER A 5 -8.73 0.87 0.09
N VAL A 6 -8.76 2.20 0.01
CA VAL A 6 -8.01 3.08 0.92
C VAL A 6 -8.78 3.20 2.23
N THR A 7 -8.28 2.55 3.29
CA THR A 7 -8.91 2.50 4.61
C THR A 7 -8.20 3.42 5.58
N ARG A 8 -8.94 4.10 6.46
CA ARG A 8 -8.38 4.96 7.51
C ARG A 8 -8.27 4.19 8.83
N GLN A 9 -7.11 4.26 9.46
CA GLN A 9 -6.85 3.71 10.81
C GLN A 9 -6.78 4.77 11.91
N GLY A 10 -6.56 6.03 11.55
CA GLY A 10 -6.31 7.07 12.54
C GLY A 10 -6.06 8.43 11.90
N ILE A 11 -5.49 9.34 12.67
CA ILE A 11 -5.13 10.68 12.24
C ILE A 11 -3.71 10.98 12.76
N TYR A 12 -2.86 11.53 11.90
CA TYR A 12 -1.56 12.08 12.28
C TYR A 12 -1.70 13.40 13.05
N ALA A 13 -0.64 13.85 13.71
CA ALA A 13 -0.63 15.14 14.43
C ALA A 13 -0.92 16.35 13.51
N ASP A 14 -0.62 16.25 12.21
CA ASP A 14 -0.92 17.28 11.20
C ASP A 14 -2.35 17.19 10.64
N LYS A 15 -3.25 16.45 11.31
CA LYS A 15 -4.65 16.23 10.94
C LYS A 15 -4.88 15.45 9.64
N LYS A 16 -3.84 14.90 9.01
CA LYS A 16 -4.01 13.99 7.87
C LYS A 16 -4.42 12.59 8.33
N ASP A 17 -5.19 11.90 7.51
CA ASP A 17 -5.58 10.52 7.79
C ASP A 17 -4.35 9.58 7.77
N ILE A 18 -4.30 8.64 8.71
CA ILE A 18 -3.41 7.47 8.61
C ILE A 18 -4.15 6.45 7.75
N CYS A 19 -3.71 6.29 6.50
CA CYS A 19 -4.32 5.38 5.53
C CYS A 19 -3.52 4.11 5.32
N GLU A 20 -4.21 2.99 5.13
CA GLU A 20 -3.71 1.69 4.69
C GLU A 20 -4.45 1.26 3.41
N LEU A 21 -3.88 0.33 2.64
CA LEU A 21 -4.62 -0.31 1.56
C LEU A 21 -5.10 -1.68 2.03
N TYR A 22 -6.40 -1.86 2.16
CA TYR A 22 -6.99 -3.16 2.44
C TYR A 22 -7.24 -3.88 1.13
N ILE A 23 -6.82 -5.13 1.04
CA ILE A 23 -6.85 -5.91 -0.21
C ILE A 23 -8.01 -6.89 -0.17
N ASP A 24 -8.75 -6.95 -1.26
CA ASP A 24 -9.89 -7.85 -1.38
C ASP A 24 -9.42 -9.31 -1.29
N LYS A 25 -10.15 -10.12 -0.52
CA LYS A 25 -9.78 -11.52 -0.23
C LYS A 25 -9.57 -12.37 -1.49
N ASP A 26 -10.36 -12.14 -2.53
CA ASP A 26 -10.31 -12.93 -3.78
C ASP A 26 -9.05 -12.69 -4.60
N CYS A 27 -8.27 -11.66 -4.27
CA CYS A 27 -7.05 -11.29 -4.98
C CYS A 27 -5.84 -11.11 -4.06
N SER A 28 -5.98 -11.38 -2.76
CA SER A 28 -4.92 -11.16 -1.79
C SER A 28 -3.71 -12.08 -2.03
N HIS A 29 -3.92 -13.28 -2.56
CA HIS A 29 -2.87 -14.26 -2.91
C HIS A 29 -1.88 -13.78 -3.97
N TYR A 30 -2.21 -12.72 -4.71
CA TYR A 30 -1.27 -12.11 -5.66
C TYR A 30 -0.23 -11.20 -4.99
N LEU A 31 -0.42 -10.82 -3.72
CA LEU A 31 0.58 -10.11 -2.93
C LEU A 31 1.35 -11.10 -2.06
N PRO A 32 2.68 -10.94 -1.90
CA PRO A 32 3.41 -11.74 -0.93
C PRO A 32 3.00 -11.30 0.48
N HIS A 33 2.37 -12.21 1.22
CA HIS A 33 1.97 -12.01 2.61
C HIS A 33 2.13 -13.30 3.40
N GLU A 34 2.25 -13.18 4.72
CA GLU A 34 2.33 -14.31 5.62
C GLU A 34 1.86 -13.85 7.01
N HIS A 35 0.92 -14.60 7.60
CA HIS A 35 0.42 -14.31 8.93
C HIS A 35 1.57 -14.09 9.95
N GLY A 36 1.50 -12.96 10.66
CA GLY A 36 2.48 -12.60 11.69
C GLY A 36 3.84 -12.12 11.15
N LYS A 37 4.06 -12.09 9.83
CA LYS A 37 5.31 -11.60 9.23
C LYS A 37 5.05 -10.48 8.22
N LYS A 38 5.78 -9.38 8.38
CA LYS A 38 5.84 -8.32 7.38
C LYS A 38 6.60 -8.82 6.15
N LYS A 39 5.98 -8.77 4.97
CA LYS A 39 6.66 -8.94 3.68
C LYS A 39 6.89 -7.57 3.05
N ILE A 40 8.01 -7.40 2.35
CA ILE A 40 8.31 -6.14 1.67
C ILE A 40 8.06 -6.31 0.18
N ILE A 41 7.37 -5.35 -0.42
CA ILE A 41 7.19 -5.24 -1.86
C ILE A 41 7.73 -3.91 -2.36
N ASN A 42 8.13 -3.88 -3.63
CA ASN A 42 8.31 -2.62 -4.35
C ASN A 42 6.98 -2.22 -4.98
N ILE A 43 6.55 -0.99 -4.76
CA ILE A 43 5.31 -0.44 -5.31
C ILE A 43 5.54 0.93 -5.93
N ASN A 44 5.07 1.12 -7.17
CA ASN A 44 4.99 2.40 -7.84
C ASN A 44 3.67 3.08 -7.46
N ILE A 45 3.77 4.33 -7.01
CA ILE A 45 2.63 5.21 -6.77
C ILE A 45 2.94 6.53 -7.48
N GLY A 46 2.25 6.78 -8.59
CA GLY A 46 2.57 7.88 -9.49
C GLY A 46 3.94 7.68 -10.13
N THR A 47 4.81 8.68 -10.03
CA THR A 47 6.16 8.66 -10.61
C THR A 47 7.23 8.12 -9.66
N LYS A 48 6.86 7.72 -8.44
CA LYS A 48 7.79 7.28 -7.40
C LYS A 48 7.65 5.79 -7.10
N THR A 49 8.76 5.16 -6.76
CA THR A 49 8.83 3.77 -6.30
C THR A 49 9.17 3.73 -4.81
N TYR A 50 8.40 2.93 -4.08
CA TYR A 50 8.50 2.75 -2.64
C TYR A 50 8.68 1.29 -2.28
N GLU A 51 9.32 1.04 -1.13
CA GLU A 51 9.18 -0.20 -0.38
C GLU A 51 7.98 -0.09 0.56
N ALA A 52 7.04 -1.03 0.44
CA ALA A 52 5.85 -1.10 1.26
C ALA A 52 5.79 -2.42 2.04
N GLY A 53 5.30 -2.34 3.28
CA GLY A 53 5.02 -3.53 4.09
C GLY A 53 3.66 -4.12 3.76
N VAL A 54 3.63 -5.39 3.39
CA VAL A 54 2.41 -6.20 3.29
C VAL A 54 2.29 -7.05 4.54
N HIS A 55 1.11 -7.04 5.13
CA HIS A 55 0.78 -7.71 6.37
C HIS A 55 -0.49 -8.53 6.19
N GLU A 56 -0.65 -9.56 7.03
CA GLU A 56 -1.87 -10.37 7.11
C GLU A 56 -2.30 -10.45 8.59
N THR A 57 -3.57 -10.17 8.87
CA THR A 57 -4.15 -10.29 10.21
C THR A 57 -4.41 -11.75 10.59
N LYS A 58 -4.90 -12.03 11.81
CA LYS A 58 -5.29 -13.38 12.23
C LYS A 58 -6.50 -13.91 11.46
N GLU A 59 -7.34 -12.99 11.01
CA GLU A 59 -8.58 -13.23 10.27
C GLU A 59 -8.34 -13.36 8.75
N GLY A 60 -7.08 -13.29 8.30
CA GLY A 60 -6.70 -13.41 6.89
C GLY A 60 -6.89 -12.12 6.07
N VAL A 61 -7.04 -10.97 6.72
CA VAL A 61 -7.14 -9.67 6.03
C VAL A 61 -5.73 -9.22 5.63
N VAL A 62 -5.51 -9.04 4.33
CA VAL A 62 -4.24 -8.56 3.79
C VAL A 62 -4.29 -7.04 3.61
N TRP A 63 -3.24 -6.37 4.07
CA TRP A 63 -3.15 -4.91 3.95
C TRP A 63 -1.73 -4.41 3.69
N ILE A 64 -1.64 -3.25 3.05
CA ILE A 64 -0.39 -2.53 2.81
C ILE A 64 -0.28 -1.38 3.81
N SER A 65 0.89 -1.30 4.45
CA SER A 65 1.17 -0.39 5.54
C SER A 65 1.08 1.09 5.17
N SER A 66 0.65 1.89 6.15
CA SER A 66 0.63 3.36 6.08
C SER A 66 2.01 4.00 5.94
N VAL A 67 3.09 3.26 6.23
CA VAL A 67 4.47 3.72 6.14
C VAL A 67 5.18 3.09 4.95
N LEU A 68 5.72 3.95 4.09
CA LEU A 68 6.51 3.62 2.92
C LEU A 68 7.97 4.06 3.11
N TYR A 69 8.88 3.47 2.35
CA TYR A 69 10.28 3.92 2.23
C TYR A 69 10.62 4.19 0.78
N GLU A 70 11.25 5.31 0.44
CA GLU A 70 11.66 5.58 -0.95
C GLU A 70 12.82 4.67 -1.36
N ARG A 71 12.65 3.88 -2.44
CA ARG A 71 13.61 2.83 -2.83
C ARG A 71 15.03 3.35 -3.11
N ASN A 72 15.14 4.58 -3.63
CA ASN A 72 16.43 5.20 -3.99
C ASN A 72 17.02 6.08 -2.89
N GLN A 73 16.33 6.23 -1.75
CA GLN A 73 16.77 7.10 -0.66
C GLN A 73 16.70 6.32 0.66
N LYS A 74 17.83 5.72 1.05
CA LYS A 74 17.91 4.93 2.30
C LYS A 74 17.37 5.77 3.47
N LYS A 75 16.38 5.21 4.17
CA LYS A 75 15.72 5.76 5.38
C LYS A 75 14.80 6.96 5.16
N VAL A 76 14.49 7.36 3.93
CA VAL A 76 13.45 8.38 3.69
C VAL A 76 12.08 7.73 3.80
N LYS A 77 11.42 7.97 4.93
CA LYS A 77 10.04 7.54 5.17
C LYS A 77 9.08 8.43 4.37
N ALA A 78 8.09 7.81 3.76
CA ALA A 78 6.95 8.49 3.17
C ALA A 78 5.65 7.94 3.78
N ARG A 79 4.62 8.77 3.81
CA ARG A 79 3.28 8.35 4.25
C ARG A 79 2.50 7.90 3.04
N LEU A 80 1.83 6.75 3.14
CA LEU A 80 0.99 6.23 2.08
C LEU A 80 -0.09 7.24 1.66
N VAL A 81 -0.69 7.94 2.63
CA VAL A 81 -1.70 8.99 2.35
C VAL A 81 -1.17 10.10 1.43
N ASP A 82 0.09 10.52 1.59
CA ASP A 82 0.68 11.57 0.76
C ASP A 82 1.00 11.04 -0.65
N ALA A 83 1.48 9.80 -0.75
CA ALA A 83 1.76 9.15 -2.03
C ALA A 83 0.47 8.92 -2.84
N LEU A 84 -0.60 8.46 -2.20
CA LEU A 84 -1.91 8.28 -2.82
C LEU A 84 -2.54 9.61 -3.24
N ALA A 85 -2.44 10.64 -2.39
CA ALA A 85 -2.94 11.97 -2.71
C ALA A 85 -2.25 12.57 -3.95
N ALA A 86 -0.96 12.27 -4.17
CA ALA A 86 -0.22 12.71 -5.35
C ALA A 86 -0.76 12.14 -6.68
N ILE A 87 -1.51 11.03 -6.64
CA ILE A 87 -2.22 10.46 -7.79
C ILE A 87 -3.74 10.67 -7.73
N GLY A 88 -4.21 11.50 -6.80
CA GLY A 88 -5.61 11.86 -6.65
C GLY A 88 -6.49 10.81 -5.97
N LEU A 89 -5.91 9.82 -5.28
CA LEU A 89 -6.65 8.86 -4.44
C LEU A 89 -6.78 9.37 -3.01
N ARG A 90 -7.92 9.09 -2.40
CA ARG A 90 -8.32 9.52 -1.04
C ARG A 90 -8.90 8.35 -0.26
N LYS A 91 -9.13 8.56 1.03
CA LYS A 91 -9.85 7.61 1.89
C LYS A 91 -11.19 7.22 1.25
N GLY A 92 -11.47 5.93 1.23
CA GLY A 92 -12.70 5.35 0.70
C GLY A 92 -12.65 5.07 -0.80
N ASP A 93 -11.63 5.57 -1.51
CA ASP A 93 -11.49 5.27 -2.92
C ASP A 93 -11.10 3.80 -3.13
N PRO A 94 -11.64 3.15 -4.17
CA PRO A 94 -11.14 1.87 -4.62
C PRO A 94 -9.72 2.03 -5.17
N VAL A 95 -8.88 1.03 -4.95
CA VAL A 95 -7.53 0.95 -5.51
C VAL A 95 -7.40 -0.29 -6.36
N LYS A 96 -6.71 -0.17 -7.49
CA LYS A 96 -6.24 -1.30 -8.28
C LYS A 96 -4.72 -1.33 -8.25
N ILE A 97 -4.16 -2.52 -8.14
CA ILE A 97 -2.71 -2.75 -8.15
C ILE A 97 -2.43 -3.81 -9.21
N LYS A 98 -1.50 -3.51 -10.12
CA LYS A 98 -1.02 -4.50 -11.10
C LYS A 98 0.40 -4.91 -10.77
N LEU A 99 0.73 -6.18 -10.99
CA LEU A 99 2.10 -6.66 -11.03
C LEU A 99 2.65 -6.41 -12.44
N ASN A 100 3.76 -5.70 -12.53
CA ASN A 100 4.46 -5.46 -13.79
C ASN A 100 5.40 -6.62 -14.13
N ASN A 101 5.88 -6.66 -15.38
CA ASN A 101 6.82 -7.66 -15.86
C ASN A 101 8.19 -7.62 -15.15
N ASP A 102 8.54 -6.50 -14.51
CA ASP A 102 9.76 -6.32 -13.71
C ASP A 102 9.60 -6.76 -12.24
N GLY A 103 8.44 -7.32 -11.88
CA GLY A 103 8.14 -7.75 -10.52
C GLY A 103 7.76 -6.62 -9.56
N ILE A 104 7.59 -5.38 -10.05
CA ILE A 104 7.16 -4.24 -9.24
C ILE A 104 5.65 -4.08 -9.32
N PHE A 105 5.01 -3.85 -8.17
CA PHE A 105 3.59 -3.54 -8.11
C PHE A 105 3.34 -2.09 -8.52
N SER A 106 2.25 -1.77 -9.19
CA SER A 106 1.90 -0.39 -9.53
C SER A 106 0.46 -0.11 -9.17
N VAL A 107 0.23 0.95 -8.39
CA VAL A 107 -1.11 1.48 -8.17
C VAL A 107 -1.60 2.09 -9.48
N VAL A 108 -2.72 1.58 -9.97
CA VAL A 108 -3.40 2.05 -11.17
C VAL A 108 -4.78 2.56 -10.77
N ARG A 109 -5.18 3.66 -11.39
CA ARG A 109 -6.52 4.24 -11.25
C ARG A 109 -7.48 3.58 -12.23
#